data_AF-A0A4V0I415-F1
#
_entry.id   AF-A0A4V0I415-F1
#
_cell.length_a   1.000
_cell.length_b   1.000
_cell.length_c   1.000
_cell.angle_alpha   90.00
_cell.angle_beta   90.00
_cell.angle_gamma   90.00
#
_symmetry.space_group_name_H-M   'P 1'
#
loop_
_entity.id
_entity.type
_entity.pdbx_description
1 polymer ?
#
loop_
_entity_poly.entity_id
_entity_poly.type
_entity_poly.pdbx_seq_one_letter_code
_entity_poly.pdbx_strand_id
1 'polypeptide(L)'
;MPNPWDRQPHDEHSFESGALPCPSCRKPTASLKQFAYVDWFVFYFVGVAASETHYRACPKCMRRFIARRAAYNIIPANVFWVLFVLPYGLLLTCKSFRTGHSPEVFLSATPQVTTPAPTGEAVTESADGFPIVVGALLGWVPCVGFAFGLFAFVISLRHNGWRMWAGRWALLSAIVAHGVLFFWPR
;
A
#
# COMPACT_ATOMS: atom_id res chain seq x y z
N MET A 1 -15.45 -4.63 -3.79
CA MET A 1 -16.56 -3.66 -3.94
C MET A 1 -16.18 -2.69 -5.04
N PRO A 2 -17.08 -2.35 -5.99
CA PRO A 2 -16.81 -1.31 -6.98
C PRO A 2 -16.53 0.01 -6.27
N ASN A 3 -15.59 0.81 -6.79
CA ASN A 3 -15.25 2.08 -6.18
C ASN A 3 -16.49 2.98 -6.19
N PRO A 4 -16.96 3.51 -5.05
CA PRO A 4 -18.16 4.37 -5.02
C PRO A 4 -18.04 5.60 -5.92
N TRP A 5 -16.82 6.00 -6.29
CA TRP A 5 -16.53 7.13 -7.16
C TRP A 5 -16.77 6.85 -8.66
N ASP A 6 -16.91 5.58 -9.08
CA ASP A 6 -17.14 5.23 -10.49
C ASP A 6 -18.60 5.44 -10.94
N ARG A 7 -19.50 5.87 -10.03
CA ARG A 7 -20.94 6.08 -10.32
C ARG A 7 -21.35 7.52 -10.62
N GLN A 8 -20.41 8.45 -10.76
CA GLN A 8 -20.79 9.85 -11.01
C GLN A 8 -21.17 10.04 -12.49
N PRO A 9 -22.30 10.72 -12.79
CA PRO A 9 -22.67 11.04 -14.17
C PRO A 9 -21.58 11.92 -14.79
N HIS A 10 -21.14 11.55 -15.99
CA HIS A 10 -20.17 12.31 -16.75
C HIS A 10 -20.88 13.43 -17.51
N ASP A 11 -20.60 14.69 -17.15
CA ASP A 11 -21.04 15.85 -17.93
C ASP A 11 -20.15 15.98 -19.19
N GLU A 12 -20.72 15.68 -20.37
CA GLU A 12 -20.02 15.67 -21.68
C GLU A 12 -19.33 17.01 -22.03
N HIS A 13 -19.78 18.13 -21.44
CA HIS A 13 -19.23 19.47 -21.74
C HIS A 13 -17.86 19.78 -21.12
N SER A 14 -17.31 18.93 -20.25
CA SER A 14 -16.06 19.24 -19.54
C SER A 14 -14.77 18.94 -20.35
N PHE A 15 -14.87 18.27 -21.50
CA PHE A 15 -13.70 17.80 -22.24
C PHE A 15 -12.93 18.89 -23.00
N GLU A 16 -13.58 19.98 -23.46
CA GLU A 16 -12.91 21.02 -24.28
C GLU A 16 -11.78 21.76 -23.54
N SER A 17 -11.83 21.82 -22.20
CA SER A 17 -10.82 22.49 -21.39
C SER A 17 -9.79 21.53 -20.75
N GLY A 18 -9.94 20.21 -20.95
CA GLY A 18 -9.12 19.19 -20.28
C GLY A 18 -9.23 19.19 -18.75
N ALA A 19 -10.20 19.92 -18.20
CA ALA A 19 -10.44 20.04 -16.77
C ALA A 19 -11.51 19.04 -16.33
N LEU A 20 -11.11 18.09 -15.47
CA LEU A 20 -12.02 17.09 -14.93
C LEU A 20 -12.59 17.57 -13.59
N PRO A 21 -13.87 17.32 -13.27
CA PRO A 21 -14.42 17.63 -11.96
C PRO A 21 -13.81 16.73 -10.89
N CYS A 22 -13.34 17.32 -9.78
CA CYS A 22 -12.85 16.55 -8.64
C CYS A 22 -14.01 15.82 -7.94
N PRO A 23 -13.96 14.50 -7.69
CA PRO A 23 -15.07 13.78 -7.04
C PRO A 23 -15.30 14.20 -5.58
N SER A 24 -14.27 14.75 -4.91
CA SER A 24 -14.33 15.18 -3.51
C SER A 24 -14.88 16.60 -3.33
N CYS A 25 -14.45 17.56 -4.17
CA CYS A 25 -14.85 18.97 -4.02
C CYS A 25 -15.67 19.53 -5.19
N ARG A 26 -15.90 18.73 -6.24
CA ARG A 26 -16.63 19.06 -7.48
C ARG A 26 -16.10 20.25 -8.28
N LYS A 27 -14.96 20.82 -7.90
CA LYS A 27 -14.32 21.90 -8.65
C LYS A 27 -13.59 21.32 -9.88
N PRO A 28 -13.64 21.99 -11.04
CA PRO A 28 -12.87 21.59 -12.21
C PRO A 28 -11.37 21.70 -11.91
N THR A 29 -10.59 20.71 -12.33
CA THR A 29 -9.14 20.67 -12.11
C THR A 29 -8.39 20.10 -13.30
N ALA A 30 -7.27 20.73 -13.64
CA ALA A 30 -6.33 20.25 -14.68
C ALA A 30 -5.28 19.25 -14.14
N SER A 31 -5.39 18.83 -12.88
CA SER A 31 -4.42 17.94 -12.22
C SER A 31 -5.14 16.96 -11.30
N LEU A 32 -5.90 16.04 -11.90
CA LEU A 32 -6.55 14.97 -11.15
C LEU A 32 -5.54 13.85 -10.87
N LYS A 33 -5.40 13.48 -9.59
CA LYS A 33 -4.46 12.44 -9.16
C LYS A 33 -5.20 11.22 -8.65
N GLN A 34 -4.68 10.05 -8.98
CA GLN A 34 -5.12 8.76 -8.43
C GLN A 34 -3.93 8.12 -7.73
N PHE A 35 -4.09 7.81 -6.45
CA PHE A 35 -3.07 7.08 -5.69
C PHE A 35 -3.71 5.87 -5.02
N ALA A 36 -2.97 4.76 -4.98
CA ALA A 36 -3.22 3.71 -4.02
C ALA A 36 -2.77 4.23 -2.65
N TYR A 37 -3.66 4.19 -1.66
CA TYR A 37 -3.32 4.55 -0.28
C TYR A 37 -3.76 3.44 0.65
N VAL A 38 -2.95 3.20 1.70
CA VAL A 38 -3.26 2.22 2.74
C VAL A 38 -4.38 2.78 3.61
N ASP A 39 -5.59 2.24 3.42
CA ASP A 39 -6.77 2.70 4.11
C ASP A 39 -6.68 2.36 5.60
N TRP A 40 -6.34 1.11 5.91
CA TRP A 40 -6.16 0.66 7.28
C TRP A 40 -4.85 -0.08 7.41
N PHE A 41 -4.02 0.31 8.38
CA PHE A 41 -2.78 -0.38 8.74
C PHE A 41 -2.82 -0.70 10.23
N VAL A 42 -2.93 -1.98 10.55
CA VAL A 42 -2.94 -2.45 11.93
C VAL A 42 -1.71 -3.30 12.17
N PHE A 43 -0.96 -2.91 13.19
CA PHE A 43 0.13 -3.69 13.72
C PHE A 43 -0.24 -4.16 15.12
N TYR A 44 -0.62 -5.43 15.24
CA TYR A 44 -0.55 -6.15 16.50
C TYR A 44 0.78 -6.89 16.48
N PHE A 45 1.55 -6.93 17.57
CA PHE A 45 2.87 -7.56 17.63
C PHE A 45 3.02 -8.95 16.94
N VAL A 46 1.90 -9.65 16.72
CA VAL A 46 1.79 -10.97 16.09
C VAL A 46 1.55 -10.91 14.56
N GLY A 47 1.15 -9.78 13.97
CA GLY A 47 0.87 -9.67 12.54
C GLY A 47 0.57 -8.26 12.04
N VAL A 48 0.72 -8.08 10.72
CA VAL A 48 0.38 -6.85 9.99
C VAL A 48 -0.85 -7.13 9.14
N ALA A 49 -1.87 -6.27 9.26
CA ALA A 49 -2.99 -6.23 8.34
C ALA A 49 -3.01 -4.86 7.63
N ALA A 50 -3.03 -4.89 6.29
CA ALA A 50 -3.09 -3.70 5.47
C ALA A 50 -4.18 -3.85 4.40
N SER A 51 -4.96 -2.80 4.17
CA SER A 51 -5.92 -2.71 3.08
C SER A 51 -5.59 -1.53 2.19
N GLU A 52 -5.51 -1.74 0.88
CA GLU A 52 -5.27 -0.67 -0.09
C GLU A 52 -6.57 -0.20 -0.74
N THR A 53 -6.68 1.11 -0.96
CA THR A 53 -7.81 1.71 -1.68
C THR A 53 -7.29 2.73 -2.70
N HIS A 54 -7.89 2.75 -3.89
CA HIS A 54 -7.60 3.78 -4.88
C HIS A 54 -8.45 5.01 -4.65
N TYR A 55 -7.81 6.12 -4.30
CA TYR A 55 -8.47 7.39 -4.10
C TYR A 55 -8.15 8.34 -5.25
N ARG A 56 -9.18 8.95 -5.84
CA ARG A 56 -9.08 9.96 -6.91
C ARG A 56 -9.48 11.33 -6.35
N ALA A 57 -8.63 12.35 -6.49
CA ALA A 57 -8.96 13.71 -6.06
C ALA A 57 -8.03 14.77 -6.68
N CYS A 58 -8.44 16.04 -6.58
CA CYS A 58 -7.55 17.17 -6.88
C CYS A 58 -6.43 17.30 -5.83
N PRO A 59 -5.32 18.01 -6.12
CA PRO A 59 -4.13 17.99 -5.26
C PRO A 59 -4.39 18.54 -3.85
N LYS A 60 -5.23 19.58 -3.74
CA LYS A 60 -5.61 20.15 -2.43
C LYS A 60 -6.39 19.15 -1.58
N CYS A 61 -7.36 18.43 -2.17
CA CYS A 61 -8.13 17.41 -1.47
C CYS A 61 -7.27 16.17 -1.16
N MET A 62 -6.40 15.77 -2.08
CA MET A 62 -5.50 14.62 -1.92
C MET A 62 -4.56 14.81 -0.72
N ARG A 63 -3.94 15.98 -0.57
CA ARG A 63 -3.08 16.28 0.58
C ARG A 63 -3.82 16.23 1.91
N ARG A 64 -5.05 16.75 1.96
CA ARG A 64 -5.92 16.67 3.14
C ARG A 64 -6.29 15.22 3.47
N PHE A 65 -6.60 14.44 2.45
CA PHE A 65 -6.89 13.01 2.59
C PHE A 65 -5.68 12.26 3.17
N ILE A 66 -4.49 12.42 2.56
CA ILE A 66 -3.26 11.77 3.03
C ILE A 66 -2.94 12.18 4.47
N ALA A 67 -2.99 13.47 4.80
CA ALA A 67 -2.71 13.95 6.15
C ALA A 67 -3.70 13.37 7.19
N ARG A 68 -4.99 13.36 6.86
CA ARG A 68 -6.03 12.82 7.74
C ARG A 68 -5.88 11.31 7.94
N ARG A 69 -5.59 10.56 6.87
CA ARG A 69 -5.43 9.11 6.94
C ARG A 69 -4.12 8.70 7.63
N ALA A 70 -3.04 9.44 7.40
CA ALA A 70 -1.81 9.29 8.16
C ALA A 70 -2.09 9.53 9.66
N ALA A 71 -2.78 10.61 10.03
CA ALA A 71 -3.13 10.88 11.43
C ALA A 71 -3.97 9.77 12.07
N TYR A 72 -4.97 9.23 11.36
CA TYR A 72 -5.77 8.11 11.88
C TYR A 72 -4.97 6.82 12.07
N ASN A 73 -3.95 6.59 11.27
CA ASN A 73 -3.08 5.41 11.40
C ASN A 73 -2.03 5.55 12.51
N ILE A 74 -1.91 6.70 13.20
CA ILE A 74 -0.96 6.88 14.33
C ILE A 74 -1.23 5.85 15.43
N ILE A 75 -2.50 5.69 15.80
CA ILE A 75 -2.92 4.82 16.91
C ILE A 75 -2.70 3.33 16.57
N PRO A 76 -3.22 2.79 15.45
CA PRO A 76 -3.09 1.35 15.16
C PRO A 76 -1.68 0.93 14.69
N ALA A 77 -0.87 1.84 14.16
CA ALA A 77 0.44 1.49 13.60
C ALA A 77 1.63 1.73 14.57
N ASN A 78 1.44 2.45 15.68
CA ASN A 78 2.48 2.68 16.71
C ASN A 78 3.85 3.08 16.09
N VAL A 79 4.94 2.37 16.42
CA VAL A 79 6.29 2.64 15.88
C VAL A 79 6.37 2.44 14.36
N PHE A 80 5.59 1.51 13.79
CA PHE A 80 5.50 1.29 12.35
C PHE A 80 4.88 2.49 11.63
N TRP A 81 4.11 3.32 12.33
CA TRP A 81 3.59 4.56 11.76
C TRP A 81 4.72 5.48 11.30
N VAL A 82 5.70 5.74 12.17
CA VAL A 82 6.83 6.64 11.88
C VAL A 82 7.71 6.04 10.79
N LEU A 83 7.93 4.72 10.83
CA LEU A 83 8.84 4.04 9.92
C LEU A 83 8.27 3.80 8.52
N PHE A 84 6.95 3.59 8.38
CA PHE A 84 6.35 3.17 7.10
C PHE A 84 5.24 4.11 6.63
N VAL A 85 4.23 4.37 7.48
CA VAL A 85 3.04 5.14 7.08
C VAL A 85 3.41 6.60 6.80
N LEU A 86 4.22 7.21 7.66
CA LEU A 86 4.65 8.60 7.54
C LEU A 86 5.52 8.84 6.29
N PRO A 87 6.63 8.12 6.03
CA PRO A 87 7.45 8.34 4.85
C PRO A 87 6.68 8.04 3.55
N TYR A 88 5.84 7.01 3.54
CA TYR A 88 4.98 6.72 2.39
C TYR A 88 3.99 7.85 2.11
N GLY A 89 3.30 8.35 3.15
CA GLY A 89 2.41 9.49 3.04
C GLY A 89 3.12 10.78 2.60
N LEU A 90 4.36 10.99 3.05
CA LEU A 90 5.18 12.14 2.66
C LEU A 90 5.59 12.05 1.18
N LEU A 91 5.99 10.86 0.72
CA LEU A 91 6.30 10.60 -0.69
C LEU A 91 5.10 10.84 -1.59
N LEU A 92 3.91 10.35 -1.20
CA LEU A 92 2.67 10.61 -1.95
C LEU A 92 2.27 12.09 -1.93
N THR A 93 2.52 12.77 -0.81
CA THR A 93 2.34 14.22 -0.70
C THR A 93 3.25 14.95 -1.68
N CYS A 94 4.54 14.57 -1.77
CA CYS A 94 5.47 15.10 -2.77
C CYS A 94 4.98 14.83 -4.21
N LYS A 95 4.53 13.60 -4.51
CA LYS A 95 3.96 13.26 -5.83
C LYS A 95 2.72 14.10 -6.17
N SER A 96 1.93 14.51 -5.18
CA SER A 96 0.75 15.36 -5.39
C SER A 96 1.07 16.77 -5.92
N PHE A 97 2.31 17.24 -5.80
CA PHE A 97 2.73 18.54 -6.33
C PHE A 97 3.09 18.50 -7.82
N ARG A 98 3.24 17.31 -8.42
CA ARG A 98 3.46 17.19 -9.86
C ARG A 98 2.22 17.68 -10.61
N THR A 99 2.41 18.53 -11.61
CA THR A 99 1.35 18.99 -12.51
C THR A 99 0.87 17.86 -13.44
N GLY A 100 -0.23 18.09 -14.16
CA GLY A 100 -0.83 17.12 -15.09
C GLY A 100 -1.68 16.04 -14.43
N HIS A 101 -2.44 15.30 -15.25
CA HIS A 101 -3.25 14.17 -14.80
C HIS A 101 -2.40 12.92 -14.57
N SER A 102 -2.84 12.06 -13.64
CA SER A 102 -2.23 10.74 -13.47
C SER A 102 -2.61 9.85 -14.66
N PRO A 103 -1.69 9.03 -15.23
CA PRO A 103 -2.00 8.17 -16.37
C PRO A 103 -3.13 7.18 -16.06
N GLU A 104 -3.29 6.77 -14.80
CA GLU A 104 -4.33 5.83 -14.37
C GLU A 104 -5.75 6.42 -14.50
N VAL A 105 -5.87 7.76 -14.50
CA VAL A 105 -7.16 8.43 -14.68
C VAL A 105 -7.71 8.19 -16.09
N PHE A 106 -6.85 8.18 -17.11
CA PHE A 106 -7.26 7.95 -18.50
C PHE A 106 -7.65 6.50 -18.76
N LEU A 107 -6.93 5.54 -18.14
CA LEU A 107 -7.26 4.12 -18.24
C LEU A 107 -8.65 3.79 -17.66
N SER A 108 -9.08 4.58 -16.68
CA SER A 108 -10.38 4.42 -16.02
C SER A 108 -11.53 5.07 -16.80
N ALA A 109 -11.22 5.99 -17.73
CA ALA A 109 -12.19 6.66 -18.57
C ALA A 109 -12.51 5.88 -19.86
N THR A 110 -11.68 4.88 -20.21
CA THR A 110 -12.07 3.90 -21.23
C THR A 110 -13.27 3.14 -20.67
N PRO A 111 -14.46 3.24 -21.29
CA PRO A 111 -15.61 2.47 -20.84
C PRO A 111 -15.17 1.01 -20.79
N GLN A 112 -15.23 0.43 -19.60
CA GLN A 112 -15.13 -1.01 -19.43
C GLN A 112 -16.26 -1.60 -20.28
N VAL A 113 -15.95 -1.93 -21.54
CA VAL A 113 -16.78 -2.78 -22.36
C VAL A 113 -16.98 -3.99 -21.49
N THR A 114 -18.19 -4.06 -20.94
CA THR A 114 -18.58 -5.01 -19.92
C THR A 114 -18.63 -6.36 -20.62
N THR A 115 -17.45 -6.92 -20.85
CA THR A 115 -17.31 -8.32 -21.19
C THR A 115 -17.77 -9.01 -19.91
N PRO A 116 -18.89 -9.76 -19.95
CA PRO A 116 -19.45 -10.39 -18.76
C PRO A 116 -18.31 -11.15 -18.07
N ALA A 117 -18.01 -10.73 -16.85
CA ALA A 117 -16.85 -11.20 -16.12
C ALA A 117 -16.91 -12.73 -16.06
N PRO A 118 -15.89 -13.46 -16.58
CA PRO A 118 -15.73 -14.84 -16.16
C PRO A 118 -15.61 -14.83 -14.64
N THR A 119 -16.32 -15.73 -13.99
CA THR A 119 -16.52 -15.85 -12.54
C THR A 119 -15.26 -16.18 -11.74
N GLY A 120 -14.07 -15.83 -12.23
CA GLY A 120 -12.77 -16.20 -11.69
C GLY A 120 -12.00 -14.97 -11.23
N GLU A 121 -11.84 -14.88 -9.91
CA GLU A 121 -10.68 -14.33 -9.22
C GLU A 121 -10.30 -12.89 -9.58
N ALA A 122 -10.79 -11.95 -8.76
CA ALA A 122 -10.20 -10.62 -8.66
C ALA A 122 -8.70 -10.77 -8.40
N VAL A 123 -7.89 -10.46 -9.42
CA VAL A 123 -6.44 -10.29 -9.27
C VAL A 123 -6.22 -9.01 -8.46
N THR A 124 -6.40 -9.12 -7.14
CA THR A 124 -5.73 -8.26 -6.19
C THR A 124 -4.24 -8.44 -6.45
N GLU A 125 -3.60 -7.46 -7.07
CA GLU A 125 -2.15 -7.35 -7.07
C GLU A 125 -1.73 -7.27 -5.59
N SER A 126 -1.44 -8.44 -5.05
CA SER A 126 -1.44 -8.66 -3.63
C SER A 126 -0.19 -8.04 -3.03
N ALA A 127 -0.40 -7.31 -1.94
CA ALA A 127 0.65 -6.82 -1.04
C ALA A 127 1.47 -7.97 -0.40
N ASP A 128 1.42 -9.19 -0.93
CA ASP A 128 2.10 -10.41 -0.48
C ASP A 128 3.63 -10.29 -0.46
N GLY A 129 4.21 -9.30 -1.14
CA GLY A 129 5.65 -9.02 -1.07
C GLY A 129 6.07 -8.24 0.19
N PHE A 130 5.18 -7.41 0.74
CA PHE A 130 5.49 -6.51 1.85
C PHE A 130 5.87 -7.22 3.15
N PRO A 131 5.14 -8.27 3.63
CA PRO A 131 5.51 -8.95 4.88
C PRO A 131 6.85 -9.70 4.77
N ILE A 132 7.24 -10.13 3.57
CA ILE A 132 8.51 -10.83 3.31
C ILE A 132 9.70 -9.86 3.46
N VAL A 133 9.58 -8.65 2.90
CA VAL A 133 10.65 -7.62 2.98
C VAL A 133 10.79 -7.10 4.41
N VAL A 134 9.68 -6.87 5.12
CA VAL A 134 9.69 -6.43 6.52
C VAL A 134 10.24 -7.52 7.45
N GLY A 135 9.88 -8.79 7.22
CA GLY A 135 10.44 -9.92 7.96
C GLY A 135 11.95 -10.07 7.77
N ALA A 136 12.44 -9.91 6.53
CA ALA A 136 13.88 -9.89 6.25
C ALA A 136 14.61 -8.71 6.93
N LEU A 137 13.98 -7.54 6.95
CA LEU A 137 14.52 -6.32 7.58
C LEU A 137 14.39 -6.28 9.10
N LEU A 138 13.63 -7.15 9.74
CA LEU A 138 13.50 -7.20 11.22
C LEU A 138 14.14 -8.45 11.82
N GLY A 139 14.52 -9.43 11.01
CA GLY A 139 15.11 -10.70 11.43
C GLY A 139 16.42 -10.58 12.23
N TRP A 140 17.09 -9.44 12.20
CA TRP A 140 18.36 -9.18 12.88
C TRP A 140 18.21 -8.54 14.27
N VAL A 141 17.00 -8.15 14.68
CA VAL A 141 16.75 -7.61 16.03
C VAL A 141 16.69 -8.76 17.04
N PRO A 142 17.59 -8.84 18.04
CA PRO A 142 17.58 -9.93 19.02
C PRO A 142 16.22 -9.98 19.75
N CYS A 143 15.63 -11.17 19.83
CA CYS A 143 14.37 -11.56 20.48
C CYS A 143 13.09 -11.31 19.66
N VAL A 144 13.07 -10.31 18.77
CA VAL A 144 11.94 -10.07 17.86
C VAL A 144 12.15 -10.78 16.53
N GLY A 145 13.40 -10.86 16.06
CA GLY A 145 13.77 -11.38 14.76
C GLY A 145 13.43 -12.86 14.54
N PHE A 146 13.47 -13.71 15.59
CA PHE A 146 13.12 -15.12 15.44
C PHE A 146 11.63 -15.34 15.13
N ALA A 147 10.73 -14.67 15.86
CA ALA A 147 9.30 -14.79 15.63
C ALA A 147 8.90 -14.27 14.24
N PHE A 148 9.48 -13.14 13.82
CA PHE A 148 9.26 -12.58 12.49
C PHE A 148 9.89 -13.42 11.36
N GLY A 149 11.08 -13.99 11.58
CA GLY A 149 11.74 -14.89 10.64
C GLY A 149 10.94 -16.19 10.43
N LEU A 150 10.41 -16.76 11.53
CA LEU A 150 9.54 -17.95 11.48
C LEU A 150 8.22 -17.65 10.74
N PHE A 151 7.60 -16.50 11.03
CA PHE A 151 6.38 -16.06 10.34
C PHE A 151 6.61 -15.83 8.84
N ALA A 152 7.68 -15.12 8.46
CA ALA A 152 8.05 -14.91 7.06
C ALA A 152 8.35 -16.22 6.33
N PHE A 153 8.97 -17.19 7.02
CA PHE A 153 9.17 -18.54 6.50
C PHE A 153 7.86 -19.27 6.23
N VAL A 154 6.90 -19.23 7.17
CA VAL A 154 5.59 -19.89 6.99
C VAL A 154 4.80 -19.28 5.83
N ILE A 155 4.82 -17.96 5.65
CA ILE A 155 4.20 -17.30 4.48
C ILE A 155 4.92 -17.69 3.18
N SER A 156 6.25 -17.75 3.21
CA SER A 156 7.09 -18.16 2.08
C SER A 156 6.74 -19.55 1.56
N LEU A 157 6.28 -20.48 2.41
CA LEU A 157 5.84 -21.82 1.98
C LEU A 157 4.68 -21.80 0.98
N ARG A 158 3.91 -20.71 0.90
CA ARG A 158 2.78 -20.55 -0.03
C ARG A 158 3.15 -19.88 -1.36
N HIS A 159 4.38 -19.41 -1.51
CA HIS A 159 4.81 -18.66 -2.69
C HIS A 159 5.92 -19.37 -3.45
N ASN A 160 5.89 -19.29 -4.78
CA ASN A 160 6.93 -19.82 -5.66
C ASN A 160 7.90 -18.69 -6.08
N GLY A 161 9.16 -19.04 -6.39
CA GLY A 161 10.17 -18.11 -6.90
C GLY A 161 10.99 -17.39 -5.83
N TRP A 162 11.42 -16.15 -6.10
CA TRP A 162 12.37 -15.40 -5.26
C TRP A 162 11.85 -15.13 -3.84
N ARG A 163 10.53 -15.05 -3.66
CA ARG A 163 9.85 -14.89 -2.36
C ARG A 163 10.09 -16.08 -1.43
N MET A 164 10.21 -17.29 -1.99
CA MET A 164 10.55 -18.49 -1.23
C MET A 164 11.94 -18.35 -0.59
N TRP A 165 12.91 -17.90 -1.39
CA TRP A 165 14.29 -17.70 -0.97
C TRP A 165 14.41 -16.61 0.11
N ALA A 166 13.70 -15.49 -0.04
CA ALA A 166 13.73 -14.40 0.94
C ALA A 166 13.26 -14.84 2.34
N GLY A 167 12.17 -15.61 2.44
CA GLY A 167 11.70 -16.14 3.73
C GLY A 167 12.66 -17.14 4.37
N ARG A 168 13.34 -17.97 3.56
CA ARG A 168 14.37 -18.92 4.03
C ARG A 168 15.60 -18.20 4.58
N TRP A 169 16.06 -17.17 3.87
CA TRP A 169 17.18 -16.33 4.30
C TRP A 169 16.88 -15.59 5.60
N ALA A 170 15.67 -15.04 5.75
CA ALA A 170 15.26 -14.37 6.98
C ALA A 170 15.30 -15.29 8.21
N LEU A 171 14.83 -16.54 8.07
CA LEU A 171 14.89 -17.53 9.14
C LEU A 171 16.33 -17.94 9.47
N LEU A 172 17.15 -18.21 8.44
CA LEU A 172 18.57 -18.56 8.62
C LEU A 172 19.34 -17.43 9.32
N SER A 173 19.12 -16.17 8.92
CA SER A 173 19.76 -15.03 9.59
C SER A 173 19.33 -14.89 11.04
N ALA A 174 18.06 -15.14 11.36
CA ALA A 174 17.57 -15.09 12.73
C ALA A 174 18.18 -16.20 13.61
N ILE A 175 18.31 -17.42 13.07
CA ILE A 175 18.94 -18.55 13.77
C ILE A 175 20.43 -18.27 14.03
N VAL A 176 21.16 -17.78 13.02
CA VAL A 176 22.59 -17.47 13.16
C VAL A 176 22.81 -16.34 14.17
N ALA A 177 22.03 -15.24 14.07
CA ALA A 177 22.14 -14.12 14.99
C ALA A 177 21.87 -14.54 16.45
N HIS A 178 20.88 -15.41 16.69
CA HIS A 178 20.60 -15.93 18.02
C HIS A 178 21.60 -16.97 18.51
N GLY A 179 22.08 -17.85 17.62
CA GLY A 179 23.10 -18.85 17.95
C GLY A 179 24.41 -18.19 18.39
N VAL A 180 24.86 -17.15 17.69
CA VAL A 180 26.08 -16.41 18.03
C VAL A 180 25.95 -15.70 19.39
N LEU A 181 24.78 -15.14 19.71
CA LEU A 181 24.55 -14.48 21.00
C LEU A 181 24.51 -15.45 22.19
N PHE A 182 24.02 -16.68 21.99
CA PHE A 182 23.93 -17.68 23.06
C PHE A 182 25.22 -18.46 23.28
N PHE A 183 26.03 -18.66 22.23
CA PHE A 183 27.27 -19.44 22.31
C PHE A 183 28.54 -18.60 22.44
N TRP A 184 28.44 -17.27 22.56
CA TRP A 184 29.63 -16.46 22.80
C TRP A 184 30.19 -16.74 24.21
N PRO A 185 31.40 -17.31 24.34
CA PRO A 185 31.98 -17.62 25.65
C PRO A 185 32.19 -16.30 26.41
N ARG A 186 31.61 -16.22 27.61
CA ARG A 186 31.89 -15.14 28.56
C ARG A 186 33.27 -15.30 29.20
#